data_AF-A0AAX0B055-F1
#
_entry.id   AF-A0AAX0B055-F1
#
_cell.length_a   1.000
_cell.length_b   1.000
_cell.length_c   1.000
_cell.angle_alpha   90.00
_cell.angle_beta   90.00
_cell.angle_gamma   90.00
#
_symmetry.space_group_name_H-M   'P 1'
#
loop_
_entity.id
_entity.type
_entity.pdbx_description
1 polymer ?
#
loop_
_entity_poly.entity_id
_entity_poly.type
_entity_poly.pdbx_seq_one_letter_code
_entity_poly.pdbx_strand_id
1 'polypeptide(L)' 'MQVNINHNKTTNGFAERTITVDMYEFNEISLSLEDRLQTLEIRLEDYKNSNFEKLKELIPKTEARIERLKKIIETLKN' A
#
# COMPACT_ATOMS: atom_id res chain seq x y z
N MET A 1 6.96 -0.95 16.90
CA MET A 1 7.12 -2.05 15.93
C MET A 1 8.18 -2.98 16.49
N GLN A 2 7.79 -4.15 17.01
CA GLN A 2 8.71 -5.09 17.66
C GLN A 2 8.77 -6.34 16.78
N VAL A 3 9.89 -6.51 16.07
CA VAL A 3 10.13 -7.65 15.20
C VAL A 3 10.60 -8.79 16.09
N ASN A 4 9.78 -9.81 16.32
CA ASN A 4 10.21 -11.00 17.05
C ASN A 4 11.08 -11.87 16.13
N ILE A 5 12.39 -11.73 16.28
CA ILE A 5 13.39 -12.55 15.59
C ILE A 5 13.59 -13.80 16.42
N ASN A 6 12.94 -14.91 16.05
CA ASN A 6 13.24 -16.21 16.66
C ASN A 6 14.51 -16.81 16.04
N HIS A 7 15.30 -17.43 16.91
CA HIS A 7 16.74 -17.69 16.76
C HIS A 7 17.16 -18.55 15.56
N ASN A 8 18.34 -18.19 15.04
CA ASN A 8 19.14 -18.87 14.02
C ASN A 8 19.17 -20.40 14.19
N LYS A 9 18.73 -21.14 13.17
CA LYS A 9 19.21 -22.49 12.90
C LYS A 9 20.25 -22.41 11.79
N THR A 10 21.49 -22.82 12.10
CA THR A 10 22.52 -23.05 11.09
C THR A 10 22.32 -24.43 10.47
N THR A 11 21.98 -24.43 9.19
CA THR A 11 21.95 -25.62 8.32
C THR A 11 23.06 -25.44 7.27
N ASN A 12 24.05 -26.35 7.26
CA ASN A 12 25.10 -26.45 6.24
C ASN A 12 25.87 -25.14 5.92
N GLY A 13 26.26 -24.37 6.95
CA GLY A 13 27.13 -23.19 6.77
C GLY A 13 26.44 -21.93 6.24
N PHE A 14 25.11 -21.97 6.04
CA PHE A 14 24.30 -20.79 5.72
C PHE A 14 23.46 -20.38 6.93
N ALA A 15 23.39 -19.07 7.19
CA ALA A 15 22.47 -18.52 8.16
C ALA A 15 21.09 -18.37 7.51
N GLU A 16 20.17 -19.28 7.78
CA GLU A 16 18.79 -19.18 7.33
C GLU A 16 18.02 -18.27 8.30
N ARG A 17 17.44 -17.19 7.77
CA ARG A 17 16.61 -16.24 8.54
C ARG A 17 15.15 -16.45 8.16
N THR A 18 14.44 -17.24 8.94
CA THR A 18 12.98 -17.39 8.78
C THR A 18 12.29 -16.14 9.31
N ILE A 19 11.68 -15.37 8.41
CA ILE A 19 10.83 -14.23 8.76
C ILE A 19 9.38 -14.71 8.68
N THR A 20 8.73 -14.85 9.83
CA THR A 20 7.30 -15.14 9.88
C THR A 20 6.55 -13.81 9.82
N VAL A 21 5.88 -13.55 8.70
CA VAL A 21 4.95 -12.42 8.56
C VAL A 21 3.57 -12.93 8.96
N ASP A 22 2.84 -12.18 9.79
CA ASP A 22 1.43 -12.48 10.03
C ASP A 22 0.67 -12.26 8.71
N MET A 23 0.28 -13.37 8.08
CA MET A 23 -0.37 -13.36 6.78
C MET A 23 -1.74 -12.68 6.85
N TYR A 24 -2.39 -12.66 8.02
CA TYR A 24 -3.67 -11.97 8.20
C TYR A 24 -3.46 -10.45 8.22
N GLU A 25 -2.52 -9.95 9.02
CA GLU A 25 -2.21 -8.52 9.06
C GLU A 25 -1.75 -8.01 7.68
N PHE A 26 -0.94 -8.80 6.97
CA PHE A 26 -0.50 -8.47 5.62
C PHE A 26 -1.67 -8.37 4.63
N ASN A 27 -2.62 -9.30 4.72
CA ASN A 27 -3.80 -9.30 3.86
C ASN A 27 -4.72 -8.11 4.17
N GLU A 28 -4.93 -7.79 5.46
CA GLU A 28 -5.71 -6.62 5.88
C GLU A 28 -5.08 -5.30 5.42
N ILE A 29 -3.76 -5.17 5.52
CA ILE A 29 -3.04 -4.00 5.00
C ILE A 29 -3.22 -3.90 3.49
N SER A 30 -3.08 -5.01 2.77
CA SER A 30 -3.24 -5.05 1.32
C SER A 30 -4.65 -4.61 0.89
N LEU A 31 -5.69 -5.16 1.53
CA LEU A 31 -7.09 -4.77 1.30
C LEU A 31 -7.33 -3.30 1.61
N SER A 32 -6.82 -2.80 2.74
CA SER A 32 -6.99 -1.40 3.13
C SER A 32 -6.35 -0.42 2.12
N LEU A 33 -5.21 -0.80 1.54
CA LEU A 33 -4.56 0.00 0.50
C LEU A 33 -5.36 0.00 -0.80
N GLU A 34 -5.94 -1.14 -1.19
CA GLU A 34 -6.83 -1.23 -2.36
C GLU A 34 -8.11 -0.40 -2.18
N ASP A 35 -8.78 -0.52 -1.04
CA ASP A 35 -9.97 0.30 -0.71
C ASP A 35 -9.66 1.79 -0.75
N ARG A 36 -8.48 2.17 -0.23
CA ARG A 36 -8.03 3.55 -0.24
C ARG A 36 -7.76 4.05 -1.66
N LEU A 37 -7.19 3.20 -2.52
CA LEU A 37 -6.95 3.52 -3.92
C LEU A 37 -8.27 3.78 -4.64
N GLN A 38 -9.22 2.85 -4.52
CA GLN A 38 -10.53 2.95 -5.15
C GLN A 38 -11.28 4.21 -4.69
N THR A 39 -11.22 4.53 -3.40
CA THR A 39 -11.80 5.75 -2.84
C THR A 39 -11.19 7.01 -3.47
N LEU A 40 -9.88 7.04 -3.68
CA LEU A 40 -9.20 8.19 -4.28
C LEU A 40 -9.53 8.32 -5.78
N GLU A 41 -9.66 7.21 -6.50
CA GLU A 41 -10.05 7.19 -7.91
C GLU A 41 -11.49 7.72 -8.10
N ILE A 42 -12.43 7.29 -7.24
CA ILE A 42 -13.80 7.83 -7.24
C ILE A 42 -13.79 9.34 -6.97
N ARG A 43 -13.06 9.80 -5.94
CA ARG A 43 -12.96 11.23 -5.63
C ARG A 43 -12.34 12.04 -6.75
N LEU A 44 -11.33 11.48 -7.43
CA LEU A 44 -10.71 12.14 -8.58
C LEU A 44 -11.74 12.34 -9.69
N GLU A 45 -12.56 11.33 -9.95
CA GLU A 45 -13.64 11.41 -10.92
C GLU A 45 -14.70 12.45 -10.51
N ASP A 46 -15.08 12.49 -9.23
CA ASP A 46 -15.96 13.52 -8.69
C ASP A 46 -15.39 14.93 -8.88
N TYR A 47 -14.09 15.12 -8.66
CA TYR A 47 -13.42 16.41 -8.86
C TYR A 47 -13.39 16.82 -10.33
N LYS A 48 -13.17 15.86 -11.24
CA LYS A 48 -13.18 16.08 -12.70
C LYS A 48 -14.57 16.47 -13.21
N ASN A 49 -15.61 15.85 -12.66
CA ASN A 49 -17.00 16.10 -13.03
C ASN A 49 -17.63 17.29 -12.29
N SER A 50 -16.93 17.87 -11.33
CA SER A 50 -17.45 19.02 -10.58
C SER A 50 -17.33 20.32 -11.36
N ASN A 51 -18.39 21.13 -11.30
CA ASN A 51 -18.39 22.51 -11.78
C ASN A 51 -17.65 23.48 -10.84
N PHE A 52 -17.20 23.01 -9.68
CA PHE A 52 -16.51 23.86 -8.70
C PHE A 52 -15.00 23.90 -8.96
N GLU A 53 -14.52 25.05 -9.44
CA GLU A 53 -13.14 25.21 -9.92
C GLU A 53 -12.08 24.89 -8.83
N LYS A 54 -12.38 25.16 -7.56
CA LYS A 54 -11.47 24.84 -6.44
C LYS A 54 -11.25 23.32 -6.26
N LEU A 55 -12.19 22.47 -6.69
CA LEU A 55 -11.97 21.02 -6.65
C LEU A 55 -11.01 20.57 -7.76
N LYS A 56 -10.96 21.30 -8.88
CA LYS A 56 -10.01 21.00 -9.95
C LYS A 56 -8.57 21.26 -9.53
N GLU A 57 -8.33 22.22 -8.64
CA GLU A 57 -7.01 22.44 -8.02
C GLU A 57 -6.51 21.21 -7.23
N LEU A 58 -7.41 20.36 -6.75
CA LEU A 58 -7.06 19.14 -5.99
C LEU A 58 -6.76 17.93 -6.89
N ILE A 59 -7.13 17.97 -8.18
CA ILE A 59 -6.90 16.90 -9.17
C ILE A 59 -5.42 16.49 -9.22
N PRO A 60 -4.45 17.40 -9.49
CA PRO A 60 -3.05 17.00 -9.65
C PRO A 60 -2.47 16.39 -8.35
N LYS A 61 -2.89 16.88 -7.19
CA LYS A 61 -2.48 16.33 -5.89
C LYS A 61 -3.06 14.93 -5.66
N THR A 62 -4.29 14.71 -6.11
CA THR A 62 -4.99 13.43 -5.97
C THR A 62 -4.40 12.39 -6.91
N GLU A 63 -4.11 12.76 -8.16
CA GLU A 63 -3.41 11.91 -9.15
C GLU A 63 -2.04 11.49 -8.64
N ALA A 64 -1.23 12.42 -8.14
CA ALA A 64 0.07 12.10 -7.57
C ALA A 64 -0.03 11.13 -6.37
N ARG A 65 -1.10 11.21 -5.58
CA ARG A 65 -1.34 10.31 -4.45
C ARG A 65 -1.76 8.92 -4.89
N ILE A 66 -2.62 8.83 -5.92
CA ILE A 66 -3.03 7.58 -6.56
C ILE A 66 -1.79 6.86 -7.11
N GLU A 67 -0.94 7.55 -7.87
CA GLU A 67 0.26 6.95 -8.45
C GLU A 67 1.24 6.42 -7.40
N ARG A 68 1.44 7.16 -6.31
CA ARG A 68 2.26 6.67 -5.19
C ARG A 68 1.65 5.41 -4.55
N LEU A 69 0.33 5.40 -4.37
CA LEU A 69 -0.36 4.26 -3.75
C LEU A 69 -0.32 3.02 -4.65
N LYS A 70 -0.49 3.19 -5.97
CA LYS A 70 -0.32 2.11 -6.96
C LYS A 70 1.05 1.47 -6.86
N LYS A 71 2.12 2.28 -6.80
CA LYS A 71 3.50 1.77 -6.63
C LYS A 71 3.69 1.00 -5.33
N ILE A 72 3.10 1.46 -4.22
CA ILE A 72 3.18 0.75 -2.93
C ILE A 72 2.48 -0.60 -3.03
N ILE A 73 1.27 -0.65 -3.60
CA ILE A 73 0.52 -1.89 -3.77
C ILE A 73 1.28 -2.86 -4.68
N GLU A 74 1.84 -2.37 -5.79
CA GLU A 74 2.67 -3.18 -6.69
C GLU A 74 3.90 -3.75 -5.97
N THR A 75 4.55 -2.96 -5.13
CA THR A 75 5.69 -3.41 -4.32
C THR A 75 5.31 -4.44 -3.26
N LEU A 76 4.06 -4.44 -2.79
CA LEU A 76 3.58 -5.44 -1.84
C LEU A 76 3.15 -6.75 -2.52
N LYS A 77 2.73 -6.68 -3.79
CA LYS A 77 2.29 -7.85 -4.56
C LYS A 77 3.46 -8.62 -5.20
N ASN A 78 4.58 -7.95 -5.46
CA ASN A 78 5.81 -8.51 -6.02
C ASN A 78 6.81 -8.89 -4.93
#